data_AF-A0A4Y6V618-F1
#
_entry.id   AF-A0A4Y6V618-F1
#
_cell.length_a   1.000
_cell.length_b   1.000
_cell.length_c   1.000
_cell.angle_alpha   90.00
_cell.angle_beta   90.00
_cell.angle_gamma   90.00
#
_symmetry.space_group_name_H-M   'P 1'
#
loop_
_entity.id
_entity.type
_entity.pdbx_description
1 polymer ?
#
loop_
_entity_poly.entity_id
_entity_poly.type
_entity_poly.pdbx_seq_one_letter_code
_entity_poly.pdbx_strand_id
1 'polypeptide(L)'
;MLESTAETTPETTLGSAPESDAAPQGERSAERPPAFAPIPAVRAQQEGQVLTIEGFDFAHAFDLRQGSVSRMSRHGVELLDSPARFAIWRAPIDNDMHVKEKWIEEGYDRAVTKVYACGWEQTGESEVKIRTSFALTAVSRYPLLTGEAVWTVNGAGEIVLRADMKFDERGTLPYLPRFGLRLALPAGMEQVEYRGFGPHESYVDKRQSVRKGRFASTVDGMFESYIMPQENGSRYGTEWAVVSNEQGMGLRFAAEAPFSFNASHYAPEDLTAASHTWELKRRQETIVHLDYKMSGVGSNSCGPELAEAYRLNDKAFRFEVRLIPVFREDE
;
A
#
# COMPACT_ATOMS: atom_id res chain seq x y z
N MET A 1 -36.55 -39.57 -45.39
CA MET A 1 -36.25 -39.41 -46.83
C MET A 1 -34.87 -38.78 -46.92
N LEU A 2 -33.81 -39.37 -47.42
CA LEU A 2 -33.53 -40.64 -48.11
C LEU A 2 -32.10 -41.03 -47.71
N GLU A 3 -31.89 -42.29 -47.35
CA GLU A 3 -30.59 -42.98 -47.40
C GLU A 3 -30.19 -43.21 -48.87
N SER A 4 -28.89 -43.46 -49.12
CA SER A 4 -28.29 -44.24 -50.23
C SER A 4 -26.86 -43.72 -50.47
N THR A 5 -25.77 -44.47 -50.63
CA THR A 5 -25.47 -45.92 -50.67
C THR A 5 -23.94 -46.04 -50.64
N ALA A 6 -23.45 -47.19 -50.18
CA ALA A 6 -22.07 -47.64 -50.32
C ALA A 6 -21.78 -48.22 -51.72
N GLU A 7 -20.49 -48.41 -52.03
CA GLU A 7 -19.81 -49.45 -52.87
C GLU A 7 -18.50 -48.85 -53.43
N THR A 8 -17.37 -49.50 -53.76
CA THR A 8 -16.65 -50.75 -53.43
C THR A 8 -15.23 -50.59 -54.06
N THR A 9 -14.23 -51.31 -53.53
CA THR A 9 -12.79 -51.53 -53.86
C THR A 9 -12.42 -51.75 -55.37
N PRO A 10 -11.12 -51.87 -55.83
CA PRO A 10 -9.91 -52.39 -55.16
C PRO A 10 -8.50 -51.80 -55.54
N GLU A 11 -7.48 -52.44 -54.97
CA GLU A 11 -6.00 -52.24 -55.01
C GLU A 11 -5.34 -52.12 -56.39
N THR A 12 -4.21 -51.40 -56.49
CA THR A 12 -3.08 -51.76 -57.38
C THR A 12 -1.74 -51.14 -56.92
N THR A 13 -0.81 -52.03 -56.57
CA THR A 13 0.67 -52.08 -56.61
C THR A 13 1.61 -50.85 -56.69
N LEU A 14 2.68 -51.02 -55.88
CA LEU A 14 4.04 -50.45 -55.86
C LEU A 14 4.61 -49.76 -57.12
N GLY A 15 5.29 -48.63 -56.88
CA GLY A 15 6.32 -48.03 -57.72
C GLY A 15 7.26 -47.14 -56.88
N SER A 16 8.57 -47.29 -57.10
CA SER A 16 9.68 -46.95 -56.20
C SER A 16 10.38 -45.59 -56.44
N ALA A 17 10.85 -44.98 -55.34
CA ALA A 17 12.08 -44.18 -55.13
C ALA A 17 12.16 -42.74 -55.73
N PRO A 18 13.08 -41.84 -55.26
CA PRO A 18 14.13 -42.01 -54.24
C PRO A 18 14.21 -40.91 -53.14
N GLU A 19 15.14 -41.14 -52.23
CA GLU A 19 15.55 -40.41 -51.03
C GLU A 19 15.95 -38.94 -51.26
N SER A 20 15.65 -38.09 -50.27
CA SER A 20 16.44 -36.89 -49.99
C SER A 20 16.66 -36.71 -48.49
N ASP A 21 17.91 -36.87 -48.11
CA ASP A 21 18.63 -36.46 -46.91
C ASP A 21 17.90 -35.44 -45.99
N ALA A 22 17.60 -35.85 -44.75
CA ALA A 22 17.22 -34.94 -43.68
C ALA A 22 18.24 -35.04 -42.54
N ALA A 23 19.15 -34.06 -42.49
CA ALA A 23 19.99 -33.82 -41.32
C ALA A 23 19.10 -33.39 -40.12
N PRO A 24 19.37 -33.86 -38.89
CA PRO A 24 18.60 -33.44 -37.72
C PRO A 24 18.90 -31.98 -37.40
N GLN A 25 17.84 -31.17 -37.35
CA GLN A 25 17.90 -29.77 -36.92
C GLN A 25 18.34 -29.71 -35.45
N GLY A 26 19.34 -28.85 -35.20
CA GLY A 26 19.93 -28.65 -33.89
C GLY A 26 18.92 -28.29 -32.80
N GLU A 27 19.10 -28.92 -31.66
CA GLU A 27 18.44 -28.57 -30.40
C GLU A 27 18.72 -27.10 -30.08
N ARG A 28 17.68 -26.27 -30.12
CA ARG A 28 17.73 -24.94 -29.52
C ARG A 28 17.83 -25.13 -28.01
N SER A 29 19.03 -24.90 -27.48
CA SER A 29 19.26 -24.76 -26.05
C SER A 29 18.29 -23.71 -25.51
N ALA A 30 17.37 -24.13 -24.65
CA ALA A 30 16.51 -23.23 -23.92
C ALA A 30 17.39 -22.39 -22.99
N GLU A 31 17.53 -21.09 -23.30
CA GLU A 31 18.18 -20.15 -22.39
C GLU A 31 17.50 -20.26 -21.02
N ARG A 32 18.29 -20.61 -20.01
CA ARG A 32 17.87 -20.55 -18.61
C ARG A 32 17.37 -19.13 -18.33
N PRO A 33 16.27 -18.96 -17.57
CA PRO A 33 15.90 -17.64 -17.07
C PRO A 33 17.11 -17.05 -16.34
N PRO A 34 17.35 -15.73 -16.45
CA PRO A 34 18.49 -15.10 -15.79
C PRO A 34 18.47 -15.48 -14.31
N ALA A 35 19.59 -16.01 -13.83
CA ALA A 35 19.79 -16.25 -12.41
C ALA A 35 19.49 -14.93 -11.68
N PHE A 36 18.64 -14.99 -10.65
CA PHE A 36 18.36 -13.83 -9.80
C PHE A 36 19.70 -13.20 -9.41
N ALA A 37 19.89 -11.92 -9.74
CA ALA A 37 21.06 -11.19 -9.31
C ALA A 37 21.18 -11.36 -7.78
N PRO A 38 22.38 -11.69 -7.24
CA PRO A 38 22.53 -11.88 -5.82
C PRO A 38 22.08 -10.61 -5.09
N ILE A 39 21.17 -10.76 -4.13
CA ILE A 39 20.70 -9.63 -3.32
C ILE A 39 21.93 -9.06 -2.59
N PRO A 40 22.23 -7.76 -2.75
CA PRO A 40 23.42 -7.16 -2.16
C PRO A 40 23.48 -7.34 -0.64
N ALA A 41 24.69 -7.31 -0.08
CA ALA A 41 24.85 -7.36 1.38
C ALA A 41 24.37 -6.06 2.03
N VAL A 42 23.91 -6.16 3.28
CA VAL A 42 23.47 -5.05 4.13
C VAL A 42 24.25 -5.04 5.43
N ARG A 43 24.50 -3.84 5.95
CA ARG A 43 25.10 -3.64 7.26
C ARG A 43 24.07 -3.02 8.19
N ALA A 44 23.80 -3.68 9.30
CA ALA A 44 22.94 -3.18 10.36
C ALA A 44 23.78 -2.74 11.57
N GLN A 45 23.52 -1.55 12.10
CA GLN A 45 24.18 -1.02 13.29
C GLN A 45 23.17 -0.31 14.17
N GLN A 46 23.13 -0.66 15.46
CA GLN A 46 22.27 -0.02 16.44
C GLN A 46 23.08 0.94 17.32
N GLU A 47 22.59 2.17 17.45
CA GLU A 47 23.09 3.18 18.38
C GLU A 47 21.92 3.68 19.26
N GLY A 48 21.94 3.32 20.54
CA GLY A 48 20.83 3.60 21.44
C GLY A 48 19.53 2.95 20.96
N GLN A 49 18.53 3.77 20.61
CA GLN A 49 17.23 3.33 20.10
C GLN A 49 17.07 3.52 18.58
N VAL A 50 18.16 3.80 17.88
CA VAL A 50 18.16 3.94 16.42
C VAL A 50 18.91 2.77 15.80
N LEU A 51 18.26 2.07 14.88
CA LEU A 51 18.87 1.04 14.04
C LEU A 51 19.07 1.61 12.64
N THR A 52 20.33 1.69 12.20
CA THR A 52 20.70 2.10 10.84
C THR A 52 20.99 0.86 10.01
N ILE A 53 20.42 0.81 8.80
CA ILE A 53 20.62 -0.28 7.83
C ILE A 53 21.11 0.34 6.53
N GLU A 54 22.32 -0.03 6.12
CA GLU A 54 23.01 0.52 4.96
C GLU A 54 23.27 -0.59 3.93
N GLY A 55 23.02 -0.27 2.66
CA GLY A 55 23.38 -1.11 1.52
C GLY A 55 24.23 -0.34 0.51
N PHE A 56 24.23 -0.78 -0.74
CA PHE A 56 25.06 -0.19 -1.80
C PHE A 56 24.73 1.28 -2.07
N ASP A 57 23.45 1.60 -2.21
CA ASP A 57 22.95 2.92 -2.62
C ASP A 57 21.85 3.46 -1.69
N PHE A 58 21.54 2.78 -0.59
CA PHE A 58 20.50 3.19 0.34
C PHE A 58 20.99 3.22 1.78
N ALA A 59 20.36 4.08 2.59
CA ALA A 59 20.50 4.10 4.04
C ALA A 59 19.13 4.33 4.67
N HIS A 60 18.73 3.44 5.58
CA HIS A 60 17.46 3.50 6.29
C HIS A 60 17.71 3.56 7.79
N ALA A 61 16.83 4.27 8.51
CA ALA A 61 16.85 4.29 9.96
C ALA A 61 15.51 3.86 10.52
N PHE A 62 15.54 3.09 11.60
CA PHE A 62 14.40 2.65 12.38
C PHE A 62 14.52 3.19 13.79
N ASP A 63 13.43 3.77 14.30
CA ASP A 63 13.31 4.14 15.71
C ASP A 63 12.72 2.95 16.47
N LEU A 64 13.54 2.27 17.27
CA LEU A 64 13.14 1.11 18.07
C LEU A 64 12.22 1.46 19.25
N ARG A 65 12.16 2.75 19.66
CA ARG A 65 11.19 3.22 20.64
C ARG A 65 9.80 3.39 20.02
N GLN A 66 9.74 3.84 18.77
CA GLN A 66 8.48 4.03 18.02
C GLN A 66 8.07 2.79 17.21
N GLY A 67 8.98 1.85 16.98
CA GLY A 67 8.74 0.60 16.25
C GLY A 67 8.49 0.82 14.75
N SER A 68 9.08 1.88 14.18
CA SER A 68 8.79 2.30 12.80
C SER A 68 10.04 2.80 12.07
N VAL A 69 9.91 2.84 10.74
CA VAL A 69 10.90 3.48 9.85
C VAL A 69 10.90 4.98 10.13
N SER A 70 12.03 5.53 10.56
CA SER A 70 12.19 6.96 10.84
C SER A 70 12.86 7.71 9.70
N ARG A 71 13.63 7.01 8.86
CA ARG A 71 14.30 7.57 7.67
C ARG A 71 14.39 6.54 6.56
N MET A 72 14.15 6.95 5.34
CA MET A 72 14.51 6.20 4.13
C MET A 72 15.25 7.13 3.19
N SER A 73 16.36 6.66 2.62
CA SER A 73 17.11 7.41 1.62
C SER A 73 17.70 6.46 0.57
N ARG A 74 17.86 6.96 -0.65
CA ARG A 74 18.54 6.30 -1.77
C ARG A 74 19.36 7.33 -2.55
N HIS A 75 20.60 7.00 -2.91
CA HIS A 75 21.59 7.92 -3.49
C HIS A 75 21.74 9.25 -2.72
N GLY A 76 21.59 9.21 -1.39
CA GLY A 76 21.65 10.39 -0.52
C GLY A 76 20.41 11.29 -0.56
N VAL A 77 19.38 10.95 -1.35
CA VAL A 77 18.09 11.66 -1.38
C VAL A 77 17.17 11.08 -0.32
N GLU A 78 16.61 11.94 0.55
CA GLU A 78 15.61 11.55 1.54
C GLU A 78 14.27 11.22 0.86
N LEU A 79 13.62 10.17 1.36
CA LEU A 79 12.33 9.67 0.88
C LEU A 79 11.23 9.77 1.94
N LEU A 80 11.57 10.12 3.18
CA LEU A 80 10.63 10.38 4.26
C LEU A 80 10.96 11.70 4.95
N ASP A 81 9.93 12.50 5.22
CA ASP A 81 10.00 13.76 5.99
C ASP A 81 9.77 13.52 7.49
N SER A 82 8.98 12.50 7.83
CA SER A 82 8.77 12.07 9.22
C SER A 82 8.55 10.55 9.32
N PRO A 83 8.66 9.96 10.54
CA PRO A 83 8.53 8.53 10.71
C PRO A 83 7.20 7.96 10.21
N ALA A 84 7.27 6.79 9.60
CA ALA A 84 6.10 6.02 9.19
C ALA A 84 5.23 5.68 10.41
N ARG A 85 3.90 5.74 10.25
CA ARG A 85 2.97 5.42 11.34
C ARG A 85 1.73 4.71 10.85
N PHE A 86 1.18 3.80 11.65
CA PHE A 86 -0.15 3.28 11.38
C PHE A 86 -1.19 4.39 11.56
N ALA A 87 -2.23 4.37 10.74
CA ALA A 87 -3.32 5.35 10.77
C ALA A 87 -4.67 4.66 10.81
N ILE A 88 -5.52 5.09 11.74
CA ILE A 88 -6.91 4.64 11.87
C ILE A 88 -7.94 5.76 11.69
N TRP A 89 -7.47 7.01 11.61
CA TRP A 89 -8.32 8.18 11.42
C TRP A 89 -8.39 8.60 9.96
N ARG A 90 -9.60 8.94 9.52
CA ARG A 90 -9.89 9.70 8.30
C ARG A 90 -10.63 10.97 8.72
N ALA A 91 -10.57 12.03 7.92
CA ALA A 91 -11.39 13.20 8.20
C ALA A 91 -12.88 12.83 8.03
N PRO A 92 -13.74 13.00 9.05
CA PRO A 92 -15.13 12.57 8.94
C PRO A 92 -15.83 13.24 7.75
N ILE A 93 -16.58 12.47 6.98
CA ILE A 93 -17.49 13.00 5.96
C ILE A 93 -18.85 13.32 6.61
N ASP A 94 -19.70 14.08 5.92
CA ASP A 94 -21.05 14.39 6.43
C ASP A 94 -21.85 13.12 6.81
N ASN A 95 -21.70 12.04 6.05
CA ASN A 95 -22.36 10.76 6.33
C ASN A 95 -21.84 10.05 7.60
N ASP A 96 -20.68 10.45 8.12
CA ASP A 96 -20.14 9.93 9.37
C ASP A 96 -20.75 10.65 10.59
N MET A 97 -21.66 11.63 10.43
CA MET A 97 -22.11 12.51 11.51
C MET A 97 -22.62 11.82 12.78
N HIS A 98 -23.22 10.64 12.66
CA HIS A 98 -23.73 9.87 13.80
C HIS A 98 -22.66 8.97 14.45
N VAL A 99 -21.63 8.56 13.72
CA VAL A 99 -20.56 7.68 14.24
C VAL A 99 -19.32 8.47 14.67
N LYS A 100 -19.10 9.67 14.10
CA LYS A 100 -17.91 10.49 14.35
C LYS A 100 -17.74 10.85 15.82
N GLU A 101 -18.84 11.14 16.52
CA GLU A 101 -18.81 11.48 17.95
C GLU A 101 -18.22 10.34 18.75
N LYS A 102 -18.70 9.11 18.49
CA LYS A 102 -18.20 7.91 19.13
C LYS A 102 -16.74 7.61 18.76
N TRP A 103 -16.33 7.82 17.51
CA TRP A 103 -14.92 7.68 17.14
C TRP A 103 -14.02 8.63 17.94
N ILE A 104 -14.42 9.90 18.08
CA ILE A 104 -13.67 10.92 18.81
C ILE A 104 -13.67 10.63 20.32
N GLU A 105 -14.80 10.19 20.87
CA GLU A 105 -14.91 9.77 22.26
C GLU A 105 -13.90 8.66 22.56
N GLU A 106 -13.87 7.60 21.73
CA GLU A 106 -12.92 6.48 21.86
C GLU A 106 -11.48 6.85 21.48
N GLY A 107 -11.27 8.03 20.90
CA GLY A 107 -9.96 8.62 20.65
C GLY A 107 -9.29 8.16 19.36
N TYR A 108 -10.06 7.82 18.34
CA TYR A 108 -9.55 7.37 17.05
C TYR A 108 -8.72 8.45 16.35
N ASP A 109 -9.13 9.71 16.53
CA ASP A 109 -8.50 10.94 16.02
C ASP A 109 -7.13 11.24 16.64
N ARG A 110 -6.84 10.66 17.81
CA ARG A 110 -5.63 10.90 18.59
C ARG A 110 -4.89 9.62 18.97
N ALA A 111 -5.21 8.51 18.31
CA ALA A 111 -4.57 7.23 18.57
C ALA A 111 -3.11 7.25 18.09
N VAL A 112 -2.23 6.73 18.93
CA VAL A 112 -0.80 6.60 18.65
C VAL A 112 -0.33 5.16 18.84
N THR A 113 0.79 4.81 18.20
CA THR A 113 1.46 3.53 18.42
C THR A 113 2.15 3.54 19.78
N LYS A 114 1.71 2.65 20.67
CA LYS A 114 2.41 2.32 21.92
C LYS A 114 3.15 1.00 21.74
N VAL A 115 4.47 1.06 21.66
CA VAL A 115 5.34 -0.11 21.54
C VAL A 115 5.51 -0.79 22.89
N TYR A 116 5.38 -2.12 22.90
CA TYR A 116 5.64 -2.96 24.07
C TYR A 116 7.00 -3.64 23.97
N ALA A 117 7.36 -4.13 22.80
CA ALA A 117 8.69 -4.65 22.51
C ALA A 117 9.07 -4.34 21.06
N CYS A 118 10.34 -4.03 20.83
CA CYS A 118 10.91 -3.90 19.50
C CYS A 118 12.32 -4.50 19.52
N GLY A 119 12.57 -5.43 18.61
CA GLY A 119 13.87 -6.09 18.47
C GLY A 119 14.18 -6.33 17.01
N TRP A 120 15.44 -6.57 16.69
CA TRP A 120 15.87 -6.83 15.33
C TRP A 120 16.85 -7.99 15.26
N GLU A 121 16.91 -8.62 14.08
CA GLU A 121 17.84 -9.69 13.75
C GLU A 121 18.32 -9.51 12.31
N GLN A 122 19.60 -9.75 12.06
CA GLN A 122 20.14 -9.85 10.70
C GLN A 122 20.14 -11.33 10.27
N THR A 123 19.45 -11.64 9.18
CA THR A 123 19.33 -12.98 8.62
C THR A 123 20.26 -13.11 7.42
N GLY A 124 21.40 -13.78 7.59
CA GLY A 124 22.42 -13.85 6.54
C GLY A 124 23.06 -12.49 6.24
N GLU A 125 23.58 -12.31 5.03
CA GLU A 125 24.30 -11.08 4.65
C GLU A 125 23.40 -9.99 4.08
N SER A 126 22.16 -10.29 3.68
CA SER A 126 21.36 -9.42 2.81
C SER A 126 19.97 -9.06 3.33
N GLU A 127 19.61 -9.47 4.54
CA GLU A 127 18.28 -9.25 5.11
C GLU A 127 18.34 -8.85 6.60
N VAL A 128 17.59 -7.81 6.97
CA VAL A 128 17.38 -7.39 8.36
C VAL A 128 15.90 -7.42 8.67
N LYS A 129 15.52 -8.05 9.78
CA LYS A 129 14.14 -8.10 10.28
C LYS A 129 14.01 -7.32 11.57
N ILE A 130 13.00 -6.46 11.66
CA ILE A 130 12.62 -5.74 12.87
C ILE A 130 11.22 -6.21 13.27
N ARG A 131 11.09 -6.75 14.48
CA ARG A 131 9.83 -7.22 15.04
C ARG A 131 9.36 -6.27 16.13
N THR A 132 8.12 -5.83 16.02
CA THR A 132 7.51 -4.85 16.93
C THR A 132 6.17 -5.37 17.42
N SER A 133 6.03 -5.51 18.73
CA SER A 133 4.73 -5.72 19.39
C SER A 133 4.20 -4.39 19.91
N PHE A 134 2.95 -4.06 19.60
CA PHE A 134 2.41 -2.74 19.90
C PHE A 134 0.89 -2.74 20.08
N ALA A 135 0.38 -1.58 20.49
CA ALA A 135 -1.03 -1.24 20.46
C ALA A 135 -1.26 0.12 19.81
N LEU A 136 -2.42 0.30 19.18
CA LEU A 136 -2.94 1.61 18.82
C LEU A 136 -3.90 2.08 19.90
N THR A 137 -3.57 3.19 20.55
CA THR A 137 -4.32 3.67 21.72
C THR A 137 -4.26 5.19 21.82
N ALA A 138 -5.31 5.78 22.39
CA ALA A 138 -5.29 7.16 22.84
C ALA A 138 -4.91 7.25 24.33
N VAL A 139 -4.47 8.43 24.77
CA VAL A 139 -4.21 8.71 26.19
C VAL A 139 -5.49 8.49 27.00
N SER A 140 -5.36 7.84 28.16
CA SER A 140 -6.48 7.51 29.06
C SER A 140 -7.60 6.67 28.41
N ARG A 141 -7.29 5.97 27.32
CA ARG A 141 -8.18 4.99 26.69
C ARG A 141 -7.54 3.61 26.71
N TYR A 142 -8.39 2.60 26.60
CA TYR A 142 -7.94 1.24 26.37
C TYR A 142 -7.42 1.10 24.92
N PRO A 143 -6.48 0.15 24.66
CA PRO A 143 -6.05 -0.16 23.30
C PRO A 143 -7.22 -0.45 22.36
N LEU A 144 -7.25 0.23 21.21
CA LEU A 144 -8.23 0.03 20.13
C LEU A 144 -7.86 -1.18 19.26
N LEU A 145 -6.56 -1.33 18.99
CA LEU A 145 -5.97 -2.48 18.32
C LEU A 145 -4.71 -2.92 19.05
N THR A 146 -4.40 -4.20 18.98
CA THR A 146 -3.08 -4.75 19.28
C THR A 146 -2.51 -5.40 18.04
N GLY A 147 -1.19 -5.41 17.89
CA GLY A 147 -0.57 -5.95 16.69
C GLY A 147 0.88 -6.36 16.86
N GLU A 148 1.31 -7.22 15.94
CA GLU A 148 2.69 -7.60 15.71
C GLU A 148 3.07 -7.17 14.29
N ALA A 149 4.08 -6.30 14.17
CA ALA A 149 4.63 -5.88 12.89
C ALA A 149 6.02 -6.48 12.69
N VAL A 150 6.28 -6.95 11.48
CA VAL A 150 7.59 -7.36 11.00
C VAL A 150 7.96 -6.50 9.81
N TRP A 151 9.02 -5.71 9.97
CA TRP A 151 9.65 -4.95 8.90
C TRP A 151 10.85 -5.74 8.40
N THR A 152 10.90 -6.06 7.11
CA THR A 152 12.02 -6.75 6.49
C THR A 152 12.69 -5.82 5.50
N VAL A 153 13.97 -5.53 5.69
CA VAL A 153 14.80 -4.75 4.76
C VAL A 153 15.72 -5.70 4.01
N ASN A 154 15.72 -5.64 2.68
CA ASN A 154 16.62 -6.44 1.86
C ASN A 154 17.80 -5.61 1.30
N GLY A 155 18.73 -6.28 0.63
CA GLY A 155 19.90 -5.66 -0.02
C GLY A 155 19.64 -4.69 -1.16
N ALA A 156 18.40 -4.57 -1.64
CA ALA A 156 18.01 -3.56 -2.62
C ALA A 156 17.40 -2.31 -1.98
N GLY A 157 17.31 -2.24 -0.63
CA GLY A 157 16.67 -1.15 0.08
C GLY A 157 15.14 -1.22 0.07
N GLU A 158 14.57 -2.33 -0.37
CA GLU A 158 13.13 -2.54 -0.23
C GLU A 158 12.78 -2.88 1.22
N ILE A 159 11.72 -2.26 1.72
CA ILE A 159 11.13 -2.56 3.02
C ILE A 159 9.78 -3.26 2.82
N VAL A 160 9.65 -4.49 3.31
CA VAL A 160 8.37 -5.20 3.40
C VAL A 160 7.83 -5.08 4.82
N LEU A 161 6.64 -4.49 4.97
CA LEU A 161 5.89 -4.48 6.21
C LEU A 161 4.86 -5.60 6.17
N ARG A 162 4.87 -6.46 7.21
CA ARG A 162 3.77 -7.38 7.53
C ARG A 162 3.25 -7.06 8.92
N ALA A 163 1.97 -6.78 9.05
CA ALA A 163 1.32 -6.49 10.32
C ALA A 163 0.13 -7.42 10.53
N ASP A 164 0.17 -8.20 11.61
CA ASP A 164 -0.96 -8.99 12.10
C ASP A 164 -1.66 -8.19 13.20
N MET A 165 -2.92 -7.83 12.95
CA MET A 165 -3.70 -6.93 13.80
C MET A 165 -4.88 -7.64 14.44
N LYS A 166 -5.20 -7.26 15.67
CA LYS A 166 -6.40 -7.67 16.39
C LYS A 166 -7.13 -6.45 16.91
N PHE A 167 -8.39 -6.33 16.55
CA PHE A 167 -9.29 -5.30 17.05
C PHE A 167 -9.74 -5.64 18.47
N ASP A 168 -9.93 -4.62 19.29
CA ASP A 168 -10.37 -4.83 20.66
C ASP A 168 -11.85 -5.22 20.75
N GLU A 169 -12.13 -6.32 21.45
CA GLU A 169 -13.48 -6.90 21.54
C GLU A 169 -14.18 -6.58 22.86
N ARG A 170 -13.62 -5.72 23.73
CA ARG A 170 -14.15 -5.46 25.07
C ARG A 170 -15.48 -4.69 25.09
N GLY A 171 -16.10 -4.41 23.94
CA GLY A 171 -17.45 -3.89 23.90
C GLY A 171 -17.85 -3.16 22.62
N THR A 172 -18.57 -2.05 22.82
CA THR A 172 -19.38 -1.29 21.86
C THR A 172 -18.57 -0.45 20.87
N LEU A 173 -17.29 -0.72 20.65
CA LEU A 173 -16.46 0.08 19.76
C LEU A 173 -17.08 0.13 18.35
N PRO A 174 -17.21 1.33 17.75
CA PRO A 174 -17.68 1.45 16.37
C PRO A 174 -16.65 0.82 15.42
N TYR A 175 -17.08 0.55 14.19
CA TYR A 175 -16.19 0.11 13.12
C TYR A 175 -15.09 1.14 12.85
N LEU A 176 -13.96 0.71 12.29
CA LEU A 176 -12.85 1.63 12.01
C LEU A 176 -13.14 2.52 10.79
N PRO A 177 -12.79 3.81 10.81
CA PRO A 177 -12.81 4.65 9.62
C PRO A 177 -11.86 4.12 8.55
N ARG A 178 -10.62 3.76 8.95
CA ARG A 178 -9.61 3.12 8.12
C ARG A 178 -8.64 2.27 8.95
N PHE A 179 -7.81 1.47 8.29
CA PHE A 179 -6.55 1.00 8.83
C PHE A 179 -5.51 0.92 7.71
N GLY A 180 -4.34 1.53 7.94
CA GLY A 180 -3.27 1.55 6.96
C GLY A 180 -1.95 2.09 7.50
N LEU A 181 -0.97 2.21 6.60
CA LEU A 181 0.27 2.93 6.84
C LEU A 181 0.18 4.35 6.27
N ARG A 182 0.56 5.33 7.08
CA ARG A 182 0.74 6.72 6.66
C ARG A 182 2.22 7.05 6.60
N LEU A 183 2.62 7.69 5.52
CA LEU A 183 3.95 8.21 5.26
C LEU A 183 3.85 9.72 5.00
N ALA A 184 4.88 10.46 5.40
CA ALA A 184 5.07 11.84 4.95
C ALA A 184 6.32 11.85 4.07
N LEU A 185 6.15 12.17 2.80
CA LEU A 185 7.23 12.26 1.83
C LEU A 185 7.72 13.72 1.77
N PRO A 186 9.03 13.97 1.56
CA PRO A 186 9.58 15.32 1.52
C PRO A 186 8.94 16.21 0.46
N ALA A 187 9.08 17.53 0.65
CA ALA A 187 8.58 18.51 -0.30
C ALA A 187 9.10 18.28 -1.73
N GLY A 188 8.21 18.45 -2.72
CA GLY A 188 8.52 18.22 -4.14
C GLY A 188 8.20 16.80 -4.64
N MET A 189 7.76 15.89 -3.77
CA MET A 189 7.22 14.57 -4.14
C MET A 189 5.78 14.70 -4.68
N GLU A 190 5.66 15.21 -5.89
CA GLU A 190 4.40 15.71 -6.48
C GLU A 190 3.81 14.81 -7.58
N GLN A 191 4.63 13.97 -8.21
CA GLN A 191 4.20 13.12 -9.32
C GLN A 191 3.61 11.83 -8.78
N VAL A 192 2.42 11.47 -9.26
CA VAL A 192 1.72 10.26 -8.84
C VAL A 192 1.37 9.39 -10.05
N GLU A 193 1.80 8.14 -10.04
CA GLU A 193 1.35 7.11 -10.96
C GLU A 193 0.76 5.94 -10.17
N TYR A 194 -0.36 5.38 -10.63
CA TYR A 194 -0.94 4.22 -9.95
C TYR A 194 -1.68 3.29 -10.91
N ARG A 195 -1.79 2.02 -10.52
CA ARG A 195 -2.66 1.04 -11.16
C ARG A 195 -3.77 0.63 -10.19
N GLY A 196 -5.00 1.00 -10.51
CA GLY A 196 -6.15 0.84 -9.62
C GLY A 196 -7.42 1.35 -10.27
N PHE A 197 -8.43 1.69 -9.47
CA PHE A 197 -9.65 2.33 -9.96
C PHE A 197 -9.48 3.86 -10.08
N GLY A 198 -9.87 4.42 -11.23
CA GLY A 198 -9.78 5.86 -11.54
C GLY A 198 -10.63 6.25 -12.77
N PRO A 199 -10.55 7.52 -13.25
CA PRO A 199 -9.52 8.52 -12.94
C PRO A 199 -9.82 9.43 -11.74
N HIS A 200 -11.06 9.46 -11.23
CA HIS A 200 -11.43 10.23 -10.03
C HIS A 200 -11.48 9.34 -8.78
N GLU A 201 -11.77 9.95 -7.62
CA GLU A 201 -11.77 9.24 -6.33
C GLU A 201 -12.77 8.08 -6.31
N SER A 202 -12.45 7.05 -5.54
CA SER A 202 -13.26 5.85 -5.41
C SER A 202 -13.10 5.19 -4.04
N TYR A 203 -14.21 4.63 -3.56
CA TYR A 203 -14.35 4.01 -2.26
C TYR A 203 -14.98 2.62 -2.40
N VAL A 204 -14.98 1.82 -1.33
CA VAL A 204 -15.50 0.44 -1.39
C VAL A 204 -16.95 0.33 -1.89
N ASP A 205 -17.78 1.33 -1.59
CA ASP A 205 -19.20 1.45 -1.97
C ASP A 205 -19.48 2.56 -3.00
N LYS A 206 -18.52 3.43 -3.30
CA LYS A 206 -18.60 4.52 -4.30
C LYS A 206 -17.51 4.36 -5.37
N ARG A 207 -17.69 3.42 -6.30
CA ARG A 207 -16.67 3.10 -7.34
C ARG A 207 -17.19 2.65 -8.71
N GLN A 208 -18.48 2.61 -8.95
CA GLN A 208 -19.00 2.08 -10.23
C GLN A 208 -18.78 3.05 -11.41
N SER A 209 -18.52 4.33 -11.15
CA SER A 209 -18.23 5.34 -12.17
C SER A 209 -16.77 5.39 -12.61
N VAL A 210 -15.88 4.63 -11.96
CA VAL A 210 -14.46 4.54 -12.28
C VAL A 210 -14.14 3.20 -12.93
N ARG A 211 -13.05 3.16 -13.70
CA ARG A 211 -12.53 1.95 -14.35
C ARG A 211 -11.18 1.55 -13.77
N LYS A 212 -10.86 0.26 -13.84
CA LYS A 212 -9.53 -0.23 -13.49
C LYS A 212 -8.55 0.04 -14.62
N GLY A 213 -7.38 0.60 -14.30
CA GLY A 213 -6.38 0.96 -15.30
C GLY A 213 -5.11 1.55 -14.68
N ARG A 214 -4.21 2.07 -15.52
CA ARG A 214 -3.07 2.90 -15.12
C ARG A 214 -3.45 4.37 -15.28
N PHE A 215 -3.12 5.18 -14.28
CA PHE A 215 -3.40 6.60 -14.25
C PHE A 215 -2.17 7.36 -13.75
N ALA A 216 -2.03 8.59 -14.21
CA ALA A 216 -1.02 9.54 -13.77
C ALA A 216 -1.72 10.84 -13.35
N SER A 217 -1.22 11.48 -12.30
CA SER A 217 -1.73 12.72 -11.72
C SER A 217 -0.60 13.45 -10.98
N THR A 218 -0.88 14.64 -10.48
CA THR A 218 -0.10 15.24 -9.37
C THR A 218 -0.82 15.03 -8.05
N VAL A 219 -0.14 15.26 -6.92
CA VAL A 219 -0.75 15.25 -5.58
C VAL A 219 -1.89 16.27 -5.51
N ASP A 220 -1.67 17.49 -6.01
CA ASP A 220 -2.73 18.50 -6.12
C ASP A 220 -3.90 18.05 -7.01
N GLY A 221 -3.62 17.33 -8.10
CA GLY A 221 -4.66 16.77 -8.99
C GLY A 221 -5.45 15.61 -8.37
N MET A 222 -4.99 15.05 -7.25
CA MET A 222 -5.73 14.04 -6.50
C MET A 222 -6.69 14.61 -5.46
N PHE A 223 -6.56 15.89 -5.13
CA PHE A 223 -7.39 16.57 -4.13
C PHE A 223 -8.77 16.94 -4.71
N GLU A 224 -9.83 16.62 -3.97
CA GLU A 224 -11.19 17.07 -4.28
C GLU A 224 -11.60 18.17 -3.29
N SER A 225 -11.89 19.36 -3.82
CA SER A 225 -12.16 20.55 -3.02
C SER A 225 -13.64 20.65 -2.63
N TYR A 226 -14.09 19.75 -1.75
CA TYR A 226 -15.43 19.81 -1.16
C TYR A 226 -15.66 21.13 -0.40
N ILE A 227 -16.89 21.67 -0.46
CA ILE A 227 -17.26 22.94 0.21
C ILE A 227 -16.96 22.88 1.71
N MET A 228 -17.43 21.82 2.37
CA MET A 228 -17.00 21.44 3.71
C MET A 228 -15.79 20.50 3.57
N PRO A 229 -14.60 20.86 4.08
CA PRO A 229 -13.44 19.99 4.06
C PRO A 229 -13.74 18.64 4.75
N GLN A 230 -13.45 17.54 4.07
CA GLN A 230 -13.70 16.18 4.54
C GLN A 230 -12.79 15.17 3.81
N GLU A 231 -12.83 13.88 4.19
CA GLU A 231 -12.07 12.82 3.51
C GLU A 231 -12.34 12.84 2.00
N ASN A 232 -11.26 12.79 1.21
CA ASN A 232 -11.30 12.86 -0.24
C ASN A 232 -10.10 12.18 -0.90
N GLY A 233 -10.20 11.92 -2.21
CA GLY A 233 -9.05 11.57 -3.06
C GLY A 233 -8.60 10.11 -2.99
N SER A 234 -9.35 9.23 -2.31
CA SER A 234 -9.01 7.80 -2.21
C SER A 234 -9.09 7.08 -3.55
N ARG A 235 -8.20 6.11 -3.78
CA ARG A 235 -8.12 5.23 -4.95
C ARG A 235 -8.27 3.79 -4.48
N TYR A 236 -9.50 3.30 -4.50
CA TYR A 236 -9.83 1.95 -4.10
C TYR A 236 -9.17 0.90 -5.00
N GLY A 237 -8.77 -0.24 -4.42
CA GLY A 237 -8.31 -1.42 -5.17
C GLY A 237 -7.04 -1.16 -5.98
N THR A 238 -6.13 -0.36 -5.44
CA THR A 238 -4.83 -0.05 -6.01
C THR A 238 -3.90 -1.24 -5.84
N GLU A 239 -3.28 -1.69 -6.93
CA GLU A 239 -2.31 -2.79 -6.96
C GLU A 239 -0.89 -2.29 -6.70
N TRP A 240 -0.57 -1.12 -7.26
CA TRP A 240 0.65 -0.39 -6.99
C TRP A 240 0.46 1.11 -7.22
N ALA A 241 1.26 1.91 -6.53
CA ALA A 241 1.37 3.35 -6.74
C ALA A 241 2.84 3.79 -6.66
N VAL A 242 3.18 4.89 -7.31
CA VAL A 242 4.48 5.55 -7.25
C VAL A 242 4.21 7.01 -6.91
N VAL A 243 4.91 7.53 -5.91
CA VAL A 243 4.95 8.96 -5.61
C VAL A 243 6.41 9.40 -5.69
N SER A 244 6.69 10.33 -6.60
CA SER A 244 8.05 10.75 -6.93
C SER A 244 8.17 12.24 -7.17
N ASN A 245 9.40 12.73 -7.18
CA ASN A 245 9.72 14.09 -7.59
C ASN A 245 9.83 14.21 -9.12
N GLU A 246 10.08 15.41 -9.61
CA GLU A 246 10.23 15.68 -11.05
C GLU A 246 11.39 14.92 -11.71
N GLN A 247 12.43 14.59 -10.93
CA GLN A 247 13.58 13.79 -11.40
C GLN A 247 13.29 12.29 -11.39
N GLY A 248 12.11 11.87 -10.94
CA GLY A 248 11.71 10.46 -10.88
C GLY A 248 12.22 9.70 -9.66
N MET A 249 12.86 10.38 -8.69
CA MET A 249 13.22 9.77 -7.40
C MET A 249 12.00 9.73 -6.50
N GLY A 250 11.71 8.59 -5.88
CA GLY A 250 10.53 8.46 -5.04
C GLY A 250 10.35 7.10 -4.40
N LEU A 251 9.11 6.82 -4.01
CA LEU A 251 8.70 5.54 -3.43
C LEU A 251 7.63 4.89 -4.30
N ARG A 252 7.88 3.62 -4.64
CA ARG A 252 6.89 2.71 -5.18
C ARG A 252 6.30 1.89 -4.04
N PHE A 253 4.98 1.80 -4.04
CA PHE A 253 4.17 1.05 -3.11
C PHE A 253 3.52 -0.12 -3.83
N ALA A 254 3.64 -1.32 -3.29
CA ALA A 254 3.00 -2.51 -3.84
C ALA A 254 2.58 -3.46 -2.73
N ALA A 255 1.57 -4.28 -2.98
CA ALA A 255 1.14 -5.34 -2.06
C ALA A 255 0.62 -6.52 -2.87
N GLU A 256 0.58 -7.70 -2.26
CA GLU A 256 -0.02 -8.88 -2.89
C GLU A 256 -1.54 -8.72 -3.05
N ALA A 257 -2.20 -8.22 -2.00
CA ALA A 257 -3.60 -7.83 -2.03
C ALA A 257 -3.74 -6.33 -2.39
N PRO A 258 -4.74 -5.94 -3.19
CA PRO A 258 -4.98 -4.52 -3.47
C PRO A 258 -5.30 -3.72 -2.20
N PHE A 259 -4.83 -2.48 -2.14
CA PHE A 259 -5.02 -1.55 -1.02
C PHE A 259 -5.81 -0.31 -1.46
N SER A 260 -6.26 0.52 -0.52
CA SER A 260 -6.74 1.87 -0.85
C SER A 260 -5.59 2.87 -0.74
N PHE A 261 -5.39 3.67 -1.78
CA PHE A 261 -4.29 4.61 -1.89
C PHE A 261 -4.80 6.06 -1.83
N ASN A 262 -4.08 6.94 -1.15
CA ASN A 262 -4.34 8.38 -1.17
C ASN A 262 -3.00 9.14 -1.07
N ALA A 263 -2.87 10.24 -1.80
CA ALA A 263 -1.78 11.19 -1.67
C ALA A 263 -2.38 12.60 -1.62
N SER A 264 -1.94 13.42 -0.65
CA SER A 264 -2.54 14.72 -0.36
C SER A 264 -1.55 15.67 0.34
N HIS A 265 -1.72 16.98 0.17
CA HIS A 265 -1.04 18.00 0.99
C HIS A 265 -1.82 18.37 2.27
N TYR A 266 -2.89 17.65 2.57
CA TYR A 266 -3.70 17.85 3.76
C TYR A 266 -3.77 16.53 4.51
N ALA A 267 -3.36 16.58 5.76
CA ALA A 267 -3.55 15.49 6.68
C ALA A 267 -5.03 15.36 7.08
N PRO A 268 -5.50 14.17 7.48
CA PRO A 268 -6.85 14.00 8.03
C PRO A 268 -7.16 14.99 9.17
N GLU A 269 -6.16 15.32 9.99
CA GLU A 269 -6.30 16.27 11.08
C GLU A 269 -6.54 17.71 10.60
N ASP A 270 -5.93 18.12 9.48
CA ASP A 270 -6.14 19.46 8.90
C ASP A 270 -7.55 19.60 8.33
N LEU A 271 -8.00 18.57 7.59
CA LEU A 271 -9.35 18.50 7.03
C LEU A 271 -10.42 18.46 8.14
N THR A 272 -10.16 17.76 9.24
CA THR A 272 -11.07 17.69 10.40
C THR A 272 -11.21 19.05 11.09
N ALA A 273 -10.14 19.84 11.14
CA ALA A 273 -10.11 21.12 11.85
C ALA A 273 -10.72 22.28 11.05
N ALA A 274 -10.72 22.21 9.72
CA ALA A 274 -11.22 23.27 8.86
C ALA A 274 -12.74 23.18 8.65
N SER A 275 -13.41 24.32 8.73
CA SER A 275 -14.84 24.46 8.38
C SER A 275 -15.05 24.94 6.94
N HIS A 276 -14.00 25.51 6.33
CA HIS A 276 -14.04 26.00 4.95
C HIS A 276 -12.71 25.75 4.25
N THR A 277 -12.75 25.60 2.93
CA THR A 277 -11.56 25.32 2.10
C THR A 277 -10.45 26.37 2.21
N TRP A 278 -10.80 27.65 2.40
CA TRP A 278 -9.82 28.73 2.53
C TRP A 278 -9.07 28.73 3.88
N GLU A 279 -9.52 27.94 4.86
CA GLU A 279 -8.82 27.74 6.14
C GLU A 279 -7.72 26.68 6.02
N LEU A 280 -7.77 25.84 4.98
CA LEU A 280 -6.80 24.77 4.75
C LEU A 280 -5.43 25.34 4.40
N LYS A 281 -4.42 24.91 5.14
CA LYS A 281 -3.01 25.27 4.88
C LYS A 281 -2.34 24.10 4.18
N ARG A 282 -1.95 24.31 2.92
CA ARG A 282 -1.21 23.32 2.14
C ARG A 282 0.10 23.01 2.85
N ARG A 283 0.35 21.73 3.13
CA ARG A 283 1.63 21.25 3.66
C ARG A 283 2.71 21.27 2.58
N GLN A 284 3.97 21.33 3.00
CA GLN A 284 5.09 21.20 2.06
C GLN A 284 5.31 19.74 1.71
N GLU A 285 5.17 18.86 2.70
CA GLU A 285 5.22 17.42 2.56
C GLU A 285 4.01 16.85 1.79
N THR A 286 4.21 15.69 1.19
CA THR A 286 3.14 14.87 0.60
C THR A 286 2.76 13.78 1.58
N ILE A 287 1.51 13.80 2.06
CA ILE A 287 0.98 12.77 2.95
C ILE A 287 0.44 11.62 2.09
N VAL A 288 1.02 10.43 2.26
CA VAL A 288 0.62 9.23 1.56
C VAL A 288 -0.02 8.24 2.53
N HIS A 289 -1.14 7.65 2.12
CA HIS A 289 -1.77 6.57 2.84
C HIS A 289 -1.89 5.30 1.99
N LEU A 290 -1.59 4.17 2.63
CA LEU A 290 -1.66 2.81 2.09
C LEU A 290 -2.54 1.99 3.03
N ASP A 291 -3.83 1.86 2.71
CA ASP A 291 -4.79 1.21 3.59
C ASP A 291 -5.07 -0.25 3.22
N TYR A 292 -5.00 -1.12 4.21
CA TYR A 292 -5.66 -2.44 4.16
C TYR A 292 -7.12 -2.28 3.75
N LYS A 293 -7.83 -1.36 4.42
CA LYS A 293 -9.22 -1.05 4.14
C LYS A 293 -9.59 0.33 4.70
N MET A 294 -10.46 1.01 3.99
CA MET A 294 -11.19 2.18 4.48
C MET A 294 -12.68 1.89 4.41
N SER A 295 -13.43 2.26 5.45
CA SER A 295 -14.88 2.14 5.46
C SER A 295 -15.51 2.98 4.35
N GLY A 296 -16.69 2.59 3.88
CA GLY A 296 -17.39 3.27 2.79
C GLY A 296 -17.86 4.69 3.12
N VAL A 297 -18.47 5.30 2.11
CA VAL A 297 -19.01 6.66 2.15
C VAL A 297 -20.45 6.67 2.67
N GLY A 298 -21.27 5.70 2.26
CA GLY A 298 -22.67 5.59 2.64
C GLY A 298 -23.51 6.82 2.26
N SER A 299 -24.60 7.03 3.01
CA SER A 299 -25.52 8.17 2.84
C SER A 299 -26.18 8.60 4.16
N ASN A 300 -25.57 8.22 5.29
CA ASN A 300 -26.16 8.27 6.62
C ASN A 300 -26.29 9.69 7.23
N SER A 301 -26.04 10.74 6.44
CA SER A 301 -26.44 12.11 6.80
C SER A 301 -27.96 12.30 6.68
N CYS A 302 -28.58 11.66 5.69
CA CYS A 302 -30.02 11.59 5.49
C CYS A 302 -30.36 10.32 4.68
N GLY A 303 -30.09 9.16 5.27
CA GLY A 303 -30.16 7.87 4.60
C GLY A 303 -29.86 6.72 5.55
N PRO A 304 -29.76 5.48 5.04
CA PRO A 304 -29.42 4.34 5.87
C PRO A 304 -27.99 4.44 6.41
N GLU A 305 -27.77 3.77 7.54
CA GLU A 305 -26.41 3.52 8.01
C GLU A 305 -25.58 2.81 6.93
N LEU A 306 -24.28 3.05 6.93
CA LEU A 306 -23.35 2.35 6.05
C LEU A 306 -23.54 0.84 6.18
N ALA A 307 -23.79 0.12 5.09
CA ALA A 307 -24.02 -1.32 5.17
C ALA A 307 -22.78 -2.06 5.72
N GLU A 308 -22.97 -3.12 6.49
CA GLU A 308 -21.87 -3.85 7.16
C GLU A 308 -20.80 -4.37 6.20
N ALA A 309 -21.19 -4.77 4.98
CA ALA A 309 -20.26 -5.22 3.94
C ALA A 309 -19.22 -4.14 3.53
N TYR A 310 -19.53 -2.87 3.78
CA TYR A 310 -18.68 -1.72 3.47
C TYR A 310 -18.00 -1.12 4.70
N ARG A 311 -18.19 -1.70 5.89
CA ARG A 311 -17.51 -1.32 7.14
C ARG A 311 -16.20 -2.09 7.31
N LEU A 312 -15.21 -1.49 7.94
CA LEU A 312 -14.05 -2.20 8.50
C LEU A 312 -14.42 -2.74 9.90
N ASN A 313 -15.04 -3.92 9.91
CA ASN A 313 -15.51 -4.64 11.10
C ASN A 313 -14.59 -5.82 11.50
N ASP A 314 -13.54 -6.04 10.73
CA ASP A 314 -12.65 -7.20 10.85
C ASP A 314 -12.04 -7.28 12.26
N LYS A 315 -12.23 -8.41 12.94
CA LYS A 315 -11.74 -8.62 14.32
C LYS A 315 -10.26 -8.96 14.37
N ALA A 316 -9.77 -9.62 13.33
CA ALA A 316 -8.36 -9.83 13.09
C ALA A 316 -8.11 -9.77 11.59
N PHE A 317 -7.00 -9.16 11.19
CA PHE A 317 -6.62 -9.04 9.78
C PHE A 317 -5.11 -8.92 9.64
N ARG A 318 -4.61 -9.26 8.44
CA ARG A 318 -3.22 -9.10 8.06
C ARG A 318 -3.10 -8.00 7.01
N PHE A 319 -2.18 -7.08 7.24
CA PHE A 319 -1.81 -6.03 6.32
C PHE A 319 -0.37 -6.24 5.85
N GLU A 320 -0.15 -6.26 4.53
CA GLU A 320 1.17 -6.37 3.94
C GLU A 320 1.35 -5.29 2.87
N VAL A 321 2.49 -4.59 2.91
CA VAL A 321 2.86 -3.60 1.91
C VAL A 321 4.37 -3.52 1.76
N ARG A 322 4.82 -3.20 0.54
CA ARG A 322 6.21 -3.06 0.14
C ARG A 322 6.48 -1.58 -0.14
N LEU A 323 7.53 -1.04 0.45
CA LEU A 323 8.06 0.30 0.19
C LEU A 323 9.36 0.12 -0.58
N ILE A 324 9.37 0.51 -1.85
CA ILE A 324 10.47 0.28 -2.77
C ILE A 324 11.00 1.66 -3.20
N PRO A 325 12.21 2.05 -2.77
CA PRO A 325 12.90 3.21 -3.33
C PRO A 325 13.07 3.06 -4.84
N VAL A 326 12.56 4.01 -5.62
CA VAL A 326 12.63 3.97 -7.08
C VAL A 326 13.27 5.22 -7.65
N PHE A 327 13.95 5.03 -8.77
CA PHE A 327 14.36 6.09 -9.67
C PHE A 327 13.76 5.78 -11.04
N ARG A 328 13.14 6.74 -11.71
CA ARG A 328 12.41 6.52 -12.96
C ARG A 328 13.29 5.96 -14.10
N GLU A 329 14.61 6.11 -14.03
CA GLU A 329 15.54 5.50 -15.00
C GLU A 329 15.83 4.00 -14.72
N ASP A 330 15.36 3.45 -13.59
CA ASP A 330 15.51 2.03 -13.22
C ASP A 330 14.38 1.11 -13.76
N GLU A 331 13.31 1.67 -14.35
CA GLU A 331 12.16 0.93 -14.95
C GLU A 331 12.24 0.85 -16.49
#